data_AF-A0A1G2IWI0-F1
#
_entry.id   AF-A0A1G2IWI0-F1
#
_cell.length_a   1.000
_cell.length_b   1.000
_cell.length_c   1.000
_cell.angle_alpha   90.00
_cell.angle_beta   90.00
_cell.angle_gamma   90.00
#
_symmetry.space_group_name_H-M   'P 1'
#
loop_
_entity.id
_entity.type
_entity.pdbx_description
1 polymer ?
#
loop_
_entity_poly.entity_id
_entity_poly.type
_entity_poly.pdbx_seq_one_letter_code
_entity_poly.pdbx_strand_id
1 'polypeptide(L)'
;MNKENIKNAISKRKFSILIIIVLLIIIAILFGQKQDYKYTLLYQYQTIPDIELTNTLTTTQGGLSGEVRGFVKFDNIADQPKNLRQYYIIKSLNKFDGNSRQYFSLEEIIKMQYLAPRSLGVSELVEVSETGNTITLEDESGNKFFIDKSTKEVSMKDATGDSTTLITSDNNYGDFIKKWLK
;
A
#
# COMPACT_ATOMS: atom_id res chain seq x y z
N MET A 1 -42.44 20.31 60.32
CA MET A 1 -42.06 19.65 59.05
C MET A 1 -41.78 18.17 59.35
N ASN A 2 -42.44 17.22 58.67
CA ASN A 2 -42.31 15.79 59.00
C ASN A 2 -40.91 15.24 58.65
N LYS A 3 -40.33 14.40 59.53
CA LYS A 3 -39.02 13.73 59.35
C LYS A 3 -39.00 12.85 58.10
N GLU A 4 -40.12 12.24 57.74
CA GLU A 4 -40.24 11.39 56.53
C GLU A 4 -40.15 12.22 55.25
N ASN A 5 -40.79 13.38 55.19
CA ASN A 5 -40.70 14.29 54.04
C ASN A 5 -39.25 14.75 53.81
N ILE A 6 -38.49 14.97 54.89
CA ILE A 6 -37.07 15.32 54.83
C ILE A 6 -36.24 14.13 54.29
N LYS A 7 -36.46 12.90 54.80
CA LYS A 7 -35.81 11.69 54.26
C LYS A 7 -36.10 11.48 52.78
N ASN A 8 -37.37 11.64 52.36
CA ASN A 8 -37.81 11.47 50.98
C ASN A 8 -37.24 12.56 50.06
N ALA A 9 -37.13 13.81 50.52
CA ALA A 9 -36.47 14.88 49.77
C ALA A 9 -34.96 14.60 49.57
N ILE A 10 -34.26 14.15 50.62
CA ILE A 10 -32.84 13.76 50.54
C ILE A 10 -32.65 12.56 49.60
N SER A 11 -33.53 11.56 49.68
CA SER A 11 -33.51 10.38 48.80
C SER A 11 -33.70 10.76 47.33
N LYS A 12 -34.74 11.55 47.01
CA LYS A 12 -34.98 12.07 45.65
C LYS A 12 -33.81 12.92 45.14
N ARG A 13 -33.17 13.74 45.99
CA ARG A 13 -31.98 14.52 45.63
C ARG A 13 -30.78 13.64 45.31
N LYS A 14 -30.53 12.58 46.09
CA LYS A 14 -29.47 11.58 45.79
C LYS A 14 -29.75 10.83 44.48
N PHE A 15 -31.00 10.42 44.24
CA PHE A 15 -31.40 9.74 43.01
C PHE A 15 -31.24 10.63 41.77
N SER A 16 -31.61 11.92 41.87
CA SER A 16 -31.38 12.90 40.80
C SER A 16 -29.88 13.11 40.51
N ILE A 17 -29.03 13.17 41.53
CA ILE A 17 -27.56 13.24 41.35
C ILE A 17 -27.03 11.99 40.64
N LEU A 18 -27.52 10.79 40.99
CA LEU A 18 -27.15 9.54 40.31
C LEU A 18 -27.50 9.57 38.82
N ILE A 19 -28.70 10.04 38.46
CA ILE A 19 -29.15 10.18 37.07
C ILE A 19 -28.22 11.13 36.30
N ILE A 20 -27.83 12.26 36.89
CA ILE A 20 -26.91 13.23 36.26
C ILE A 20 -25.54 12.60 36.01
N ILE A 21 -25.00 11.82 36.95
CA ILE A 21 -23.72 11.12 36.79
C ILE A 21 -23.79 10.10 35.64
N VAL A 22 -24.87 9.31 35.57
CA VAL A 22 -25.07 8.33 34.46
C VAL A 22 -25.18 9.04 33.11
N LEU A 23 -25.91 10.17 33.04
CA LEU A 23 -26.01 10.98 31.81
C LEU A 23 -24.64 11.54 31.38
N LEU A 24 -23.82 12.02 32.32
CA LEU A 24 -22.47 12.51 32.03
C LEU A 24 -21.55 11.38 31.52
N ILE A 25 -21.65 10.17 32.07
CA ILE A 25 -20.92 8.99 31.58
C ILE A 25 -21.35 8.63 30.14
N ILE A 26 -22.66 8.62 29.86
CA ILE A 26 -23.18 8.37 28.50
C ILE A 26 -22.68 9.45 27.52
N ILE A 27 -22.69 10.73 27.91
CA ILE A 27 -22.18 11.83 27.09
C ILE A 27 -20.67 11.66 26.83
N ALA A 28 -19.89 11.25 27.83
CA ALA A 28 -18.45 11.00 27.66
C ALA A 28 -18.18 9.83 26.71
N ILE A 29 -18.93 8.73 26.81
CA ILE A 29 -18.82 7.57 25.91
C ILE A 29 -19.18 7.97 24.47
N LEU A 30 -20.29 8.70 24.27
CA LEU A 30 -20.71 9.18 22.96
C LEU A 30 -19.73 10.21 22.38
N PHE A 31 -19.08 11.02 23.21
CA PHE A 31 -18.04 11.95 22.78
C PHE A 31 -16.76 11.21 22.35
N GLY A 32 -16.34 10.19 23.10
CA GLY A 32 -15.25 9.29 22.73
C GLY A 32 -15.52 8.60 21.41
N GLN A 33 -16.67 7.92 21.28
CA GLN A 33 -17.09 7.28 20.03
C GLN A 33 -17.17 8.28 18.85
N LYS A 34 -17.60 9.53 19.09
CA LYS A 34 -17.62 10.58 18.05
C LYS A 34 -16.22 11.09 17.69
N GLN A 35 -15.28 11.10 18.63
CA GLN A 35 -13.86 11.30 18.32
C GLN A 35 -13.32 10.13 17.51
N ASP A 36 -13.54 8.89 17.94
CA ASP A 36 -13.11 7.69 17.22
C ASP A 36 -13.64 7.70 15.78
N TYR A 37 -14.94 7.93 15.56
CA TYR A 37 -15.50 8.08 14.21
C TYR A 37 -14.89 9.25 13.43
N LYS A 38 -14.59 10.39 14.07
CA LYS A 38 -13.89 11.51 13.39
C LYS A 38 -12.47 11.11 12.98
N TYR A 39 -11.75 10.37 13.82
CA TYR A 39 -10.42 9.86 13.51
C TYR A 39 -10.47 8.74 12.46
N THR A 40 -11.42 7.80 12.54
CA THR A 40 -11.66 6.79 11.49
C THR A 40 -11.98 7.44 10.15
N LEU A 41 -12.82 8.48 10.10
CA LEU A 41 -13.10 9.19 8.85
C LEU A 41 -11.86 9.94 8.32
N LEU A 42 -11.06 10.53 9.23
CA LEU A 42 -9.76 11.11 8.87
C LEU A 42 -8.81 10.05 8.31
N TYR A 43 -8.65 8.88 8.93
CA TYR A 43 -7.79 7.81 8.43
C TYR A 43 -8.35 7.03 7.23
N GLN A 44 -9.66 7.14 6.93
CA GLN A 44 -10.26 6.60 5.71
C GLN A 44 -10.15 7.55 4.51
N TYR A 45 -10.08 8.87 4.74
CA TYR A 45 -9.93 9.87 3.67
C TYR A 45 -8.55 10.55 3.61
N GLN A 46 -7.67 10.34 4.59
CA GLN A 46 -6.26 10.68 4.56
C GLN A 46 -5.38 9.42 4.50
N THR A 47 -4.69 9.10 3.41
CA THR A 47 -4.84 9.56 2.02
C THR A 47 -4.36 8.41 1.14
N ILE A 48 -5.24 7.79 0.34
CA ILE A 48 -4.75 7.12 -0.87
C ILE A 48 -4.25 8.25 -1.77
N PRO A 49 -2.97 8.32 -2.17
CA PRO A 49 -2.50 9.41 -3.00
C PRO A 49 -3.15 9.29 -4.39
N ASP A 50 -3.50 10.41 -5.02
CA ASP A 50 -3.84 10.42 -6.45
C ASP A 50 -2.59 10.02 -7.25
N ILE A 51 -2.56 8.76 -7.68
CA ILE A 51 -1.46 8.14 -8.40
C ILE A 51 -1.91 8.00 -9.85
N GLU A 52 -1.42 8.90 -10.68
CA GLU A 52 -1.72 8.94 -12.11
C GLU A 52 -0.98 7.79 -12.83
N LEU A 53 -1.64 6.64 -12.93
CA LEU A 53 -1.16 5.52 -13.75
C LEU A 53 -1.55 5.77 -15.21
N THR A 54 -0.58 5.71 -16.12
CA THR A 54 -0.80 6.02 -17.54
C THR A 54 0.24 5.33 -18.39
N ASN A 55 -0.16 4.81 -19.56
CA ASN A 55 0.77 4.38 -20.61
C ASN A 55 0.26 4.91 -21.96
N THR A 56 1.10 5.66 -22.65
CA THR A 56 0.82 6.26 -23.96
C THR A 56 1.86 5.87 -25.02
N LEU A 57 2.71 4.88 -24.74
CA LEU A 57 3.71 4.40 -25.69
C LEU A 57 3.02 3.77 -26.91
N THR A 58 3.38 4.27 -28.09
CA THR A 58 2.90 3.79 -29.39
C THR A 58 4.08 3.46 -30.29
N THR A 59 3.97 2.40 -31.09
CA THR A 59 4.99 2.06 -32.09
C THR A 59 4.86 2.98 -33.30
N THR A 60 5.93 3.71 -33.61
CA THR A 60 6.10 4.54 -34.80
C THR A 60 7.20 3.97 -35.69
N GLN A 61 7.33 4.47 -36.91
CA GLN A 61 8.40 4.03 -37.84
C GLN A 61 9.82 4.27 -37.31
N GLY A 62 10.00 5.16 -36.33
CA GLY A 62 11.30 5.46 -35.71
C GLY A 62 11.54 4.78 -34.36
N GLY A 63 10.60 3.98 -33.83
CA GLY A 63 10.64 3.47 -32.46
C GLY A 63 9.40 3.85 -31.67
N LEU A 64 9.48 3.86 -30.34
CA LEU A 64 8.35 4.19 -29.48
C LEU A 64 8.18 5.70 -29.31
N SER A 65 6.94 6.15 -29.26
CA SER A 65 6.57 7.54 -28.94
C SER A 65 5.52 7.55 -27.83
N GLY A 66 5.80 8.22 -26.72
CA GLY A 66 4.88 8.40 -25.60
C GLY A 66 5.55 8.43 -24.23
N GLU A 67 4.70 8.33 -23.19
CA GLU A 67 5.07 8.41 -21.78
C GLU A 67 4.37 7.31 -20.96
N VAL A 68 5.06 6.79 -19.95
CA VAL A 68 4.54 5.88 -18.92
C VAL A 68 4.66 6.55 -17.55
N ARG A 69 3.61 6.49 -16.74
CA ARG A 69 3.57 6.90 -15.34
C ARG A 69 3.22 5.67 -14.49
N GLY A 70 4.06 5.33 -13.53
CA GLY A 70 4.08 4.00 -12.93
C GLY A 70 4.37 3.95 -11.43
N PHE A 71 3.44 3.32 -10.71
CA PHE A 71 3.69 2.61 -9.44
C PHE A 71 4.41 1.30 -9.78
N VAL A 72 5.42 0.96 -8.99
CA VAL A 72 6.13 -0.31 -9.06
C VAL A 72 5.96 -1.04 -7.73
N LYS A 73 5.15 -2.07 -7.85
CA LYS A 73 4.84 -3.07 -6.85
C LYS A 73 6.14 -3.71 -6.34
N PHE A 74 6.45 -3.52 -5.05
CA PHE A 74 7.37 -4.43 -4.38
C PHE A 74 6.56 -5.65 -4.03
N ASP A 75 6.85 -6.66 -4.84
CA ASP A 75 5.86 -7.65 -5.14
C ASP A 75 5.87 -8.62 -3.94
N ASN A 76 7.05 -9.05 -3.48
CA ASN A 76 7.29 -9.23 -2.04
C ASN A 76 7.74 -7.91 -1.37
N ILE A 77 7.31 -7.73 -0.11
CA ILE A 77 7.64 -6.61 0.79
C ILE A 77 9.00 -6.76 1.51
N ALA A 78 9.47 -7.97 1.84
CA ALA A 78 10.79 -8.10 2.49
C ALA A 78 11.96 -7.70 1.56
N ASP A 79 11.79 -7.89 0.25
CA ASP A 79 12.76 -7.49 -0.78
C ASP A 79 12.63 -5.99 -1.13
N GLN A 80 11.65 -5.26 -0.56
CA GLN A 80 11.50 -3.82 -0.73
C GLN A 80 12.68 -3.11 -0.04
N PRO A 81 13.70 -2.64 -0.77
CA PRO A 81 14.90 -2.14 -0.13
C PRO A 81 14.58 -0.78 0.50
N LYS A 82 15.04 -0.59 1.74
CA LYS A 82 14.51 0.44 2.67
C LYS A 82 14.69 1.89 2.19
N ASN A 83 15.51 2.12 1.18
CA ASN A 83 15.84 3.41 0.62
C ASN A 83 15.14 3.70 -0.71
N LEU A 84 14.25 2.81 -1.18
CA LEU A 84 13.57 3.01 -2.47
C LEU A 84 12.63 4.19 -2.43
N ARG A 85 12.93 5.10 -3.35
CA ARG A 85 12.08 6.17 -3.86
C ARG A 85 10.83 5.62 -4.55
N GLN A 86 9.80 6.47 -4.74
CA GLN A 86 8.43 5.93 -4.81
C GLN A 86 7.55 6.16 -6.13
N TYR A 87 7.41 7.25 -6.90
CA TYR A 87 6.57 7.25 -8.19
C TYR A 87 7.31 7.53 -9.54
N TYR A 88 7.48 6.60 -10.50
CA TYR A 88 8.29 6.83 -11.73
C TYR A 88 7.51 7.42 -12.92
N ILE A 89 8.22 8.20 -13.75
CA ILE A 89 7.80 8.57 -15.12
C ILE A 89 8.89 8.15 -16.11
N ILE A 90 8.52 7.53 -17.23
CA ILE A 90 9.40 7.11 -18.33
C ILE A 90 8.92 7.77 -19.62
N LYS A 91 9.82 8.40 -20.40
CA LYS A 91 9.47 9.09 -21.66
C LYS A 91 10.40 8.67 -22.80
N SER A 92 9.83 8.46 -23.99
CA SER A 92 10.61 8.23 -25.22
C SER A 92 11.40 9.48 -25.61
N LEU A 93 12.71 9.35 -25.84
CA LEU A 93 13.52 10.45 -26.39
C LEU A 93 13.71 10.26 -27.90
N ASN A 94 13.77 11.37 -28.64
CA ASN A 94 14.20 11.35 -30.04
C ASN A 94 15.74 11.34 -30.13
N LYS A 95 16.34 10.25 -29.62
CA LYS A 95 17.79 10.03 -29.57
C LYS A 95 18.04 8.53 -29.66
N PHE A 96 19.04 8.14 -30.45
CA PHE A 96 19.41 6.74 -30.69
C PHE A 96 20.91 6.53 -30.46
N ASP A 97 21.31 5.30 -30.15
CA ASP A 97 22.72 4.90 -30.11
C ASP A 97 23.23 4.42 -31.48
N GLY A 98 24.51 4.03 -31.55
CA GLY A 98 25.12 3.52 -32.79
C GLY A 98 24.54 2.18 -33.30
N ASN A 99 23.70 1.52 -32.51
CA ASN A 99 22.99 0.28 -32.84
C ASN A 99 21.49 0.54 -33.10
N SER A 100 21.11 1.79 -33.35
CA SER A 100 19.72 2.24 -33.56
C SER A 100 18.77 1.99 -32.36
N ARG A 101 19.31 1.82 -31.14
CA ARG A 101 18.50 1.64 -29.93
C ARG A 101 18.09 3.01 -29.38
N GLN A 102 16.80 3.18 -29.13
CA GLN A 102 16.23 4.43 -28.65
C GLN A 102 16.55 4.68 -27.17
N TYR A 103 16.91 5.91 -26.82
CA TYR A 103 17.04 6.34 -25.42
C TYR A 103 15.68 6.75 -24.82
N PHE A 104 15.54 6.55 -23.51
CA PHE A 104 14.40 6.99 -22.71
C PHE A 104 14.90 7.81 -21.51
N SER A 105 14.08 8.73 -21.01
CA SER A 105 14.33 9.43 -19.75
C SER A 105 13.51 8.86 -18.61
N LEU A 106 14.12 8.69 -17.44
CA LEU A 106 13.52 8.19 -16.20
C LEU A 106 13.50 9.32 -15.15
N GLU A 107 12.35 9.59 -14.52
CA GLU A 107 12.16 10.72 -13.58
C GLU A 107 11.65 10.28 -12.19
N GLU A 108 12.29 10.74 -11.11
CA GLU A 108 12.03 10.30 -9.73
C GLU A 108 11.86 11.41 -8.67
N ILE A 109 10.78 12.20 -8.78
CA ILE A 109 10.27 13.21 -7.82
C ILE A 109 10.25 12.71 -6.34
N ILE A 110 10.33 13.57 -5.31
CA ILE A 110 10.12 13.15 -3.89
C ILE A 110 8.89 13.78 -3.23
N LYS A 111 8.10 12.94 -2.55
CA LYS A 111 7.02 13.28 -1.60
C LYS A 111 6.88 12.17 -0.53
N MET A 112 7.80 12.09 0.43
CA MET A 112 7.76 11.10 1.54
C MET A 112 6.67 11.42 2.59
N GLN A 113 5.43 11.42 2.12
CA GLN A 113 4.12 11.44 2.81
C GLN A 113 2.96 11.31 1.79
N TYR A 114 3.25 11.35 0.48
CA TYR A 114 2.32 11.22 -0.65
C TYR A 114 3.03 10.52 -1.83
N LEU A 115 3.42 9.23 -1.66
CA LEU A 115 4.02 8.43 -2.74
C LEU A 115 3.61 6.93 -2.67
N ALA A 116 3.06 6.43 -3.78
CA ALA A 116 3.25 5.07 -4.31
C ALA A 116 4.75 4.69 -4.48
N PRO A 117 5.23 3.42 -4.32
CA PRO A 117 6.58 2.77 -4.59
C PRO A 117 7.21 2.61 -6.04
N ARG A 118 8.57 2.60 -6.23
CA ARG A 118 9.33 2.62 -7.56
C ARG A 118 10.32 1.44 -7.85
N SER A 119 10.56 1.12 -9.12
CA SER A 119 11.60 0.22 -9.70
C SER A 119 13.02 0.83 -9.74
N LEU A 120 13.95 0.46 -8.85
CA LEU A 120 15.36 0.91 -8.96
C LEU A 120 15.97 0.76 -10.36
N GLY A 121 15.55 -0.28 -11.07
CA GLY A 121 15.84 -0.55 -12.47
C GLY A 121 15.00 -1.72 -12.94
N VAL A 122 15.22 -2.13 -14.19
CA VAL A 122 14.72 -3.39 -14.74
C VAL A 122 15.88 -4.38 -14.68
N SER A 123 15.71 -5.47 -13.93
CA SER A 123 16.57 -6.66 -14.04
C SER A 123 16.00 -7.60 -15.09
N GLU A 124 16.83 -8.13 -15.98
CA GLU A 124 16.40 -9.19 -16.89
C GLU A 124 16.30 -10.51 -16.13
N LEU A 125 15.20 -11.24 -16.32
CA LEU A 125 14.96 -12.55 -15.73
C LEU A 125 15.02 -13.61 -16.83
N VAL A 126 15.96 -14.55 -16.73
CA VAL A 126 16.12 -15.65 -17.68
C VAL A 126 15.33 -16.86 -17.18
N GLU A 127 14.53 -17.49 -18.05
CA GLU A 127 13.90 -18.77 -17.70
C GLU A 127 14.97 -19.87 -17.60
N VAL A 128 15.14 -20.41 -16.39
CA VAL A 128 16.11 -21.46 -16.10
C VAL A 128 15.48 -22.86 -16.02
N SER A 129 14.17 -22.95 -15.78
CA SER A 129 13.40 -24.18 -15.98
C SER A 129 11.89 -23.95 -15.98
N GLU A 130 11.16 -24.65 -16.85
CA GLU A 130 9.75 -24.94 -16.67
C GLU A 130 9.59 -26.38 -16.16
N THR A 131 8.92 -26.58 -15.02
CA THR A 131 8.68 -27.91 -14.43
C THR A 131 7.24 -28.04 -13.98
N GLY A 132 6.47 -28.89 -14.68
CA GLY A 132 5.07 -29.16 -14.35
C GLY A 132 4.21 -27.90 -14.43
N ASN A 133 3.81 -27.37 -13.27
CA ASN A 133 2.99 -26.17 -13.16
C ASN A 133 3.79 -24.87 -12.91
N THR A 134 5.11 -24.96 -12.66
CA THR A 134 5.93 -23.82 -12.24
C THR A 134 6.92 -23.42 -13.33
N ILE A 135 7.00 -22.12 -13.61
CA ILE A 135 8.10 -21.52 -14.39
C ILE A 135 9.08 -20.90 -13.38
N THR A 136 10.37 -21.19 -13.51
CA THR A 136 11.43 -20.62 -12.69
C THR A 136 12.29 -19.69 -13.53
N LEU A 137 12.36 -18.42 -13.13
CA LEU A 137 13.23 -17.40 -13.70
C LEU A 137 14.37 -17.04 -12.73
N GLU A 138 15.47 -16.51 -13.24
CA GLU A 138 16.65 -16.13 -12.44
C GLU A 138 17.24 -14.80 -12.93
N ASP A 139 17.68 -13.94 -12.01
CA ASP A 139 18.30 -12.63 -12.32
C ASP A 139 19.83 -12.68 -12.29
N GLU A 140 20.48 -11.58 -12.72
CA GLU A 140 21.94 -11.43 -12.73
C GLU A 140 22.60 -11.46 -11.33
N SER A 141 21.81 -11.38 -10.25
CA SER A 141 22.26 -11.48 -8.85
C SER A 141 22.03 -12.87 -8.25
N GLY A 142 21.44 -13.81 -9.00
CA GLY A 142 21.12 -15.17 -8.55
C GLY A 142 19.81 -15.30 -7.76
N ASN A 143 18.98 -14.25 -7.75
CA ASN A 143 17.64 -14.32 -7.16
C ASN A 143 16.70 -15.10 -8.10
N LYS A 144 15.83 -15.93 -7.54
CA LYS A 144 14.96 -16.84 -8.30
C LYS A 144 13.49 -16.51 -8.11
N PHE A 145 12.75 -16.49 -9.20
CA PHE A 145 11.34 -16.12 -9.25
C PHE A 145 10.52 -17.31 -9.75
N PHE A 146 9.52 -17.74 -8.98
CA PHE A 146 8.70 -18.92 -9.28
C PHE A 146 7.27 -18.49 -9.59
N ILE A 147 6.81 -18.70 -10.82
CA ILE A 147 5.45 -18.39 -11.27
C ILE A 147 4.64 -19.68 -11.29
N ASP A 148 3.57 -19.75 -10.50
CA ASP A 148 2.60 -20.84 -10.62
C ASP A 148 1.61 -20.56 -11.76
N LYS A 149 1.58 -21.45 -12.76
CA LYS A 149 0.74 -21.28 -13.95
C LYS A 149 -0.75 -21.44 -13.68
N SER A 150 -1.18 -21.96 -12.52
CA SER A 150 -2.59 -22.14 -12.17
C SER A 150 -3.16 -21.01 -11.31
N THR A 151 -2.48 -20.64 -10.22
CA THR A 151 -2.94 -19.58 -9.29
C THR A 151 -2.56 -18.19 -9.76
N LYS A 152 -1.52 -18.08 -10.60
CA LYS A 152 -0.80 -16.83 -10.93
C LYS A 152 -0.20 -16.15 -9.69
N GLU A 153 -0.05 -16.89 -8.59
CA GLU A 153 0.86 -16.51 -7.52
C GLU A 153 2.29 -16.59 -8.05
N VAL A 154 3.10 -15.64 -7.60
CA VAL A 154 4.53 -15.62 -7.87
C VAL A 154 5.24 -15.56 -6.52
N SER A 155 6.42 -16.14 -6.42
CA SER A 155 7.28 -16.02 -5.23
C SER A 155 8.71 -15.69 -5.63
N MET A 156 9.42 -14.95 -4.79
CA MET A 156 10.86 -14.71 -4.92
C MET A 156 11.61 -15.53 -3.86
N LYS A 157 12.81 -15.97 -4.22
CA LYS A 157 13.83 -16.41 -3.26
C LYS A 157 15.11 -15.65 -3.57
N ASP A 158 15.65 -14.95 -2.58
CA ASP A 158 16.88 -14.18 -2.76
C ASP A 158 18.13 -15.07 -2.76
N ALA A 159 19.28 -14.47 -3.07
CA ALA A 159 20.57 -15.14 -3.06
C ALA A 159 21.04 -15.58 -1.65
N THR A 160 20.47 -15.08 -0.55
CA THR A 160 20.79 -15.51 0.82
C THR A 160 19.94 -16.69 1.31
N GLY A 161 18.74 -16.87 0.73
CA GLY A 161 17.84 -17.98 0.97
C GLY A 161 16.46 -17.59 1.52
N ASP A 162 16.23 -16.31 1.83
CA ASP A 162 14.92 -15.79 2.26
C ASP A 162 13.90 -15.93 1.13
N SER A 163 12.68 -16.36 1.45
CA SER A 163 11.70 -16.87 0.48
C SER A 163 10.31 -16.30 0.75
N THR A 164 9.67 -15.76 -0.29
CA THR A 164 8.66 -14.70 -0.10
C THR A 164 7.61 -14.65 -1.23
N THR A 165 6.41 -14.12 -0.95
CA THR A 165 5.24 -14.20 -1.86
C THR A 165 4.85 -12.85 -2.43
N LEU A 166 4.43 -12.84 -3.70
CA LEU A 166 4.05 -11.65 -4.43
C LEU A 166 2.58 -11.25 -4.17
N ILE A 167 2.35 -10.03 -3.63
CA ILE A 167 1.03 -9.51 -3.28
C ILE A 167 0.31 -9.01 -4.54
N THR A 168 -0.14 -9.95 -5.36
CA THR A 168 -0.69 -9.65 -6.69
C THR A 168 -2.03 -8.90 -6.67
N SER A 169 -2.81 -8.93 -5.57
CA SER A 169 -4.17 -8.34 -5.49
C SER A 169 -4.38 -7.31 -4.36
N ASP A 170 -5.33 -6.39 -4.56
CA ASP A 170 -5.71 -5.34 -3.59
C ASP A 170 -6.26 -5.91 -2.28
N ASN A 171 -6.94 -7.07 -2.33
CA ASN A 171 -7.42 -7.76 -1.14
C ASN A 171 -6.25 -8.24 -0.28
N ASN A 172 -5.26 -8.90 -0.91
CA ASN A 172 -4.06 -9.39 -0.22
C ASN A 172 -3.24 -8.22 0.33
N TYR A 173 -3.17 -7.10 -0.40
CA TYR A 173 -2.51 -5.86 0.08
C TYR A 173 -3.25 -5.26 1.28
N GLY A 174 -4.58 -5.16 1.21
CA GLY A 174 -5.41 -4.68 2.31
C GLY A 174 -5.27 -5.54 3.57
N ASP A 175 -5.23 -6.87 3.43
CA ASP A 175 -5.05 -7.79 4.57
C ASP A 175 -3.62 -7.82 5.10
N PHE A 176 -2.59 -7.64 4.25
CA PHE A 176 -1.22 -7.39 4.68
C PHE A 176 -1.14 -6.11 5.54
N ILE A 177 -1.67 -4.99 5.05
CA ILE A 177 -1.65 -3.71 5.79
C ILE A 177 -2.42 -3.82 7.12
N LYS A 178 -3.60 -4.46 7.14
CA LYS A 178 -4.37 -4.74 8.39
C LYS A 178 -3.60 -5.61 9.39
N LYS A 179 -2.70 -6.48 8.93
CA LYS A 179 -1.86 -7.35 9.77
C LYS A 179 -0.60 -6.62 10.26
N TRP A 180 -0.04 -5.73 9.45
CA TRP A 180 1.15 -4.94 9.78
C TRP A 180 0.88 -3.77 10.74
N LEU A 181 -0.36 -3.24 10.74
CA LEU A 181 -0.80 -2.16 11.64
C LEU A 181 -1.40 -2.66 12.98
N LYS A 182 -0.98 -3.84 13.46
CA LYS A 182 -1.42 -4.45 14.73
C LYS A 182 -0.25 -4.83 15.62
#